data_AF-A0A4V3HX96-F1
#
_entry.id   AF-A0A4V3HX96-F1
#
_cell.length_a   1.000
_cell.length_b   1.000
_cell.length_c   1.000
_cell.angle_alpha   90.00
_cell.angle_beta   90.00
_cell.angle_gamma   90.00
#
_symmetry.space_group_name_H-M   'P 1'
#
loop_
_entity.id
_entity.type
_entity.pdbx_description
1 polymer ?
#
loop_
_entity_poly.entity_id
_entity_poly.type
_entity_poly.pdbx_seq_one_letter_code
_entity_poly.pdbx_strand_id
1 'polypeptide(L)'
;MFAKTLITLLLTAASTLAAPLETRQAPSTYFTPSARYTYNVATGAITPSSTGLVHKFPSNAGQDVTTLLTFTLAAAAGKKCQFHFFTEPGSSEVSGSRKLDVYTSTNPAPGATTGWGPGNQRNVNIGRLGIAASGYATWDATFGAYLTAPTDCKPAGTVEGFELVGVYDNDLVKWTPPASGARIAYF
;
A
#
# COMPACT_ATOMS: atom_id res chain seq x y z
N MET A 1 18.16 -67.95 -37.46
CA MET A 1 17.21 -66.94 -36.94
C MET A 1 17.12 -67.13 -35.45
N PHE A 2 17.44 -66.12 -34.64
CA PHE A 2 16.85 -65.77 -33.32
C PHE A 2 17.75 -64.71 -32.67
N ALA A 3 17.18 -63.53 -32.47
CA ALA A 3 17.88 -62.28 -32.20
C ALA A 3 18.29 -62.13 -30.73
N LYS A 4 19.43 -61.44 -30.53
CA LYS A 4 20.00 -61.06 -29.24
C LYS A 4 19.11 -60.04 -28.52
N THR A 5 18.80 -60.30 -27.25
CA THR A 5 18.09 -59.39 -26.35
C THR A 5 19.03 -58.27 -25.89
N LEU A 6 18.71 -57.02 -26.22
CA LEU A 6 19.33 -55.83 -25.60
C LEU A 6 18.42 -55.33 -24.48
N ILE A 7 18.96 -55.21 -23.27
CA ILE A 7 18.31 -54.52 -22.14
C ILE A 7 18.82 -53.09 -22.14
N THR A 8 17.94 -52.12 -22.40
CA THR A 8 18.25 -50.69 -22.30
C THR A 8 17.71 -50.15 -20.99
N LEU A 9 18.61 -49.78 -20.07
CA LEU A 9 18.28 -49.15 -18.80
C LEU A 9 18.08 -47.64 -19.04
N LEU A 10 16.84 -47.15 -18.89
CA LEU A 10 16.54 -45.71 -18.90
C LEU A 10 16.69 -45.14 -17.48
N LEU A 11 17.74 -44.36 -17.25
CA LEU A 11 17.83 -43.48 -16.08
C LEU A 11 17.05 -42.19 -16.38
N THR A 12 15.86 -42.04 -15.80
CA THR A 12 15.16 -40.75 -15.75
C THR A 12 15.72 -39.92 -14.60
N ALA A 13 16.54 -38.92 -14.91
CA ALA A 13 16.96 -37.91 -13.95
C ALA A 13 15.76 -37.00 -13.63
N ALA A 14 15.23 -37.10 -12.41
CA ALA A 14 14.22 -36.19 -11.90
C ALA A 14 14.91 -34.88 -11.45
N SER A 15 14.90 -33.87 -12.31
CA SER A 15 15.30 -32.51 -11.95
C SER A 15 14.25 -31.93 -11.01
N THR A 16 14.53 -31.91 -9.70
CA THR A 16 13.72 -31.19 -8.74
C THR A 16 13.87 -29.69 -9.01
N LEU A 17 12.80 -29.06 -9.51
CA LEU A 17 12.67 -27.61 -9.53
C LEU A 17 12.66 -27.14 -8.08
N ALA A 18 13.80 -26.68 -7.58
CA ALA A 18 13.85 -25.89 -6.36
C ALA A 18 13.06 -24.60 -6.64
N ALA A 19 11.86 -24.51 -6.08
CA ALA A 19 11.15 -23.24 -6.04
C ALA A 19 12.09 -22.21 -5.38
N PRO A 20 12.27 -21.00 -5.96
CA PRO A 20 13.04 -19.97 -5.29
C PRO A 20 12.41 -19.75 -3.92
N LEU A 21 13.20 -19.83 -2.86
CA LEU A 21 12.75 -19.37 -1.55
C LEU A 21 12.39 -17.89 -1.72
N GLU A 22 11.11 -17.55 -1.61
CA GLU A 22 10.71 -16.19 -1.26
C GLU A 22 11.56 -15.81 -0.05
N THR A 23 12.38 -14.77 -0.20
CA THR A 23 13.12 -14.24 0.94
C THR A 23 12.05 -13.91 1.98
N ARG A 24 12.04 -14.60 3.13
CA ARG A 24 11.21 -14.15 4.25
C ARG A 24 11.73 -12.77 4.57
N GLN A 25 10.96 -11.76 4.17
CA GLN A 25 11.26 -10.36 4.43
C GLN A 25 11.59 -10.28 5.92
N ALA A 26 12.86 -9.97 6.24
CA ALA A 26 13.30 -9.72 7.61
C ALA A 26 12.28 -8.80 8.27
N PRO A 27 12.01 -8.89 9.60
CA PRO A 27 10.97 -8.10 10.24
C PRO A 27 11.12 -6.66 9.81
N SER A 28 10.25 -6.23 8.89
CA SER A 28 10.47 -4.98 8.18
C SER A 28 10.29 -3.92 9.24
N THR A 29 11.35 -3.24 9.60
CA THR A 29 11.24 -2.05 10.42
C THR A 29 10.52 -1.01 9.57
N TYR A 30 9.43 -0.44 10.08
CA TYR A 30 8.61 0.50 9.33
C TYR A 30 8.08 1.63 10.21
N PHE A 31 7.81 2.76 9.57
CA PHE A 31 7.02 3.84 10.14
C PHE A 31 5.55 3.60 9.86
N THR A 32 4.70 3.79 10.87
CA THR A 32 3.25 3.90 10.70
C THR A 32 2.85 5.38 10.62
N PRO A 33 1.69 5.69 10.02
CA PRO A 33 1.17 7.05 10.07
C PRO A 33 0.97 7.52 11.52
N SER A 34 1.52 8.69 11.85
CA SER A 34 1.34 9.38 13.14
C SER A 34 -0.05 10.03 13.26
N ALA A 35 -0.68 10.36 12.14
CA ALA A 35 -2.09 10.79 12.10
C ALA A 35 -2.81 10.21 10.88
N ARG A 36 -4.14 10.08 11.02
CA ARG A 36 -5.03 9.62 9.96
C ARG A 36 -6.35 10.38 9.98
N TYR A 37 -6.83 10.71 8.80
CA TYR A 37 -8.12 11.34 8.59
C TYR A 37 -8.82 10.71 7.39
N THR A 38 -10.14 10.74 7.39
CA THR A 38 -10.94 10.53 6.18
C THR A 38 -11.25 11.87 5.55
N TYR A 39 -11.19 11.96 4.23
CA TYR A 39 -11.63 13.11 3.45
C TYR A 39 -12.85 12.71 2.61
N ASN A 40 -13.95 13.42 2.78
CA ASN A 40 -15.16 13.20 2.02
C ASN A 40 -15.14 14.06 0.74
N VAL A 41 -15.20 13.41 -0.41
CA VAL A 41 -15.05 14.06 -1.71
C VAL A 41 -16.23 14.96 -2.06
N ALA A 42 -17.44 14.69 -1.59
CA ALA A 42 -18.61 15.53 -1.88
C ALA A 42 -18.66 16.82 -1.05
N THR A 43 -18.15 16.78 0.18
CA THR A 43 -18.29 17.89 1.14
C THR A 43 -16.98 18.62 1.42
N GLY A 44 -15.85 17.99 1.10
CA GLY A 44 -14.53 18.45 1.49
C GLY A 44 -14.21 18.27 2.98
N ALA A 45 -15.10 17.65 3.75
CA ALA A 45 -14.92 17.47 5.18
C ALA A 45 -13.76 16.52 5.49
N ILE A 46 -12.92 16.92 6.44
CA ILE A 46 -11.83 16.12 6.99
C ILE A 46 -12.23 15.68 8.39
N THR A 47 -12.20 14.38 8.66
CA THR A 47 -12.58 13.82 9.97
C THR A 47 -11.46 12.94 10.51
N PRO A 48 -11.00 13.13 11.76
CA PRO A 48 -10.02 12.25 12.39
C PRO A 48 -10.53 10.80 12.39
N SER A 49 -9.66 9.85 12.11
CA SER A 49 -10.05 8.43 12.08
C SER A 49 -9.01 7.53 12.74
N SER A 50 -9.49 6.61 13.57
CA SER A 50 -8.67 5.54 14.14
C SER A 50 -8.36 4.44 13.12
N THR A 51 -9.23 4.26 12.13
CA THR A 51 -9.12 3.30 11.02
C THR A 51 -8.77 4.01 9.72
N GLY A 52 -8.32 3.26 8.72
CA GLY A 52 -8.29 3.77 7.35
C GLY A 52 -9.52 3.33 6.58
N LEU A 53 -9.98 4.21 5.70
CA LEU A 53 -11.12 3.96 4.84
C LEU A 53 -10.91 4.65 3.50
N VAL A 54 -10.89 3.85 2.45
CA VAL A 54 -11.11 4.29 1.08
C VAL A 54 -12.38 3.62 0.61
N HIS A 55 -13.33 4.42 0.13
CA HIS A 55 -14.63 3.93 -0.30
C HIS A 55 -15.10 4.74 -1.51
N LYS A 56 -15.35 4.05 -2.62
CA LYS A 56 -15.99 4.58 -3.81
C LYS A 56 -17.17 3.70 -4.16
N PHE A 57 -18.32 4.33 -4.42
CA PHE A 57 -19.51 3.59 -4.83
C PHE A 57 -20.39 4.43 -5.75
N PRO A 58 -20.87 3.93 -6.90
CA PRO A 58 -21.53 4.78 -7.90
C PRO A 58 -22.81 5.43 -7.38
N SER A 59 -23.51 4.76 -6.45
CA SER A 59 -24.78 5.22 -5.90
C SER A 59 -24.67 5.91 -4.55
N ASN A 60 -23.48 6.35 -4.13
CA ASN A 60 -23.30 7.09 -2.87
C ASN A 60 -23.45 8.61 -3.01
N ALA A 61 -23.97 9.10 -4.15
CA ALA A 61 -24.12 10.52 -4.45
C ALA A 61 -22.80 11.34 -4.32
N GLY A 62 -21.67 10.74 -4.68
CA GLY A 62 -20.35 11.38 -4.65
C GLY A 62 -19.72 11.43 -3.26
N GLN A 63 -20.32 10.79 -2.25
CA GLN A 63 -19.82 10.67 -0.88
C GLN A 63 -18.64 9.68 -0.77
N ASP A 64 -17.78 9.69 -1.79
CA ASP A 64 -16.55 8.93 -1.81
C ASP A 64 -15.65 9.40 -0.68
N VAL A 65 -14.92 8.46 -0.10
CA VAL A 65 -14.00 8.71 1.00
C VAL A 65 -12.60 8.32 0.56
N THR A 66 -11.65 9.23 0.79
CA THR A 66 -10.22 8.97 0.69
C THR A 66 -9.61 9.01 2.10
N THR A 67 -8.41 8.44 2.26
CA THR A 67 -7.69 8.51 3.54
C THR A 67 -6.48 9.42 3.41
N LEU A 68 -6.38 10.40 4.32
CA LEU A 68 -5.19 11.25 4.50
C LEU A 68 -4.31 10.65 5.60
N LEU A 69 -3.02 10.57 5.32
CA LEU A 69 -2.02 9.98 6.20
C LEU A 69 -0.93 11.02 6.49
N THR A 70 -0.54 11.13 7.75
CA THR A 70 0.67 11.87 8.14
C THR A 70 1.69 10.90 8.66
N PHE A 71 2.92 10.97 8.17
CA PHE A 71 4.07 10.25 8.71
C PHE A 71 5.01 11.23 9.39
N THR A 72 5.51 10.86 10.56
CA THR A 72 6.62 11.55 11.23
C THR A 72 7.77 10.56 11.30
N LEU A 73 8.82 10.78 10.51
CA LEU A 73 9.90 9.82 10.37
C LEU A 73 10.80 9.84 11.61
N ALA A 74 11.03 8.67 12.21
CA ALA A 74 12.08 8.53 13.22
C ALA A 74 13.45 8.33 12.55
N ALA A 75 14.52 8.22 13.34
CA ALA A 75 15.87 8.09 12.81
C ALA A 75 16.06 6.80 12.00
N ALA A 76 16.33 6.95 10.70
CA ALA A 76 16.72 5.89 9.78
C ALA A 76 17.90 6.36 8.89
N ALA A 77 18.90 6.97 9.51
CA ALA A 77 20.06 7.50 8.80
C ALA A 77 20.80 6.40 8.02
N GLY A 78 21.13 6.68 6.75
CA GLY A 78 21.82 5.73 5.86
C GLY A 78 20.96 4.57 5.35
N LYS A 79 19.64 4.58 5.63
CA LYS A 79 18.70 3.55 5.18
C LYS A 79 17.99 3.95 3.90
N LYS A 80 17.49 2.95 3.18
CA LYS A 80 16.54 3.16 2.10
C LYS A 80 15.12 3.05 2.64
N CYS A 81 14.21 3.85 2.09
CA CYS A 81 12.81 3.91 2.44
C CYS A 81 11.94 3.57 1.22
N GLN A 82 10.83 2.86 1.45
CA GLN A 82 9.84 2.53 0.43
C GLN A 82 8.44 2.52 1.05
N PHE A 83 7.44 3.00 0.30
CA PHE A 83 6.05 2.95 0.70
C PHE A 83 5.48 1.55 0.43
N HIS A 84 4.83 0.99 1.44
CA HIS A 84 4.12 -0.27 1.35
C HIS A 84 2.72 -0.12 1.93
N PHE A 85 1.82 -1.00 1.50
CA PHE A 85 0.56 -1.25 2.16
C PHE A 85 0.49 -2.74 2.49
N PHE A 86 -0.02 -3.08 3.67
CA PHE A 86 -0.12 -4.47 4.10
C PHE A 86 -1.49 -4.73 4.71
N THR A 87 -2.01 -5.92 4.44
CA THR A 87 -3.30 -6.39 4.95
C THR A 87 -3.07 -7.64 5.79
N GLU A 88 -3.39 -7.56 7.07
CA GLU A 88 -3.47 -8.69 7.98
C GLU A 88 -4.91 -9.21 8.01
N PRO A 89 -5.14 -10.52 7.80
CA PRO A 89 -6.46 -11.15 7.93
C PRO A 89 -7.18 -10.76 9.22
N GLY A 90 -8.47 -10.46 9.13
CA GLY A 90 -9.30 -10.06 10.28
C GLY A 90 -9.11 -8.61 10.74
N SER A 91 -8.16 -7.86 10.18
CA SER A 91 -7.97 -6.43 10.46
C SER A 91 -8.14 -5.53 9.23
N SER A 92 -8.56 -6.11 8.11
CA SER A 92 -8.84 -5.39 6.87
C SER A 92 -10.04 -5.98 6.14
N GLU A 93 -10.72 -5.12 5.38
CA GLU A 93 -11.83 -5.45 4.50
C GLU A 93 -11.54 -4.83 3.14
N VAL A 94 -11.49 -5.66 2.11
CA VAL A 94 -11.04 -5.28 0.77
C VAL A 94 -12.01 -5.89 -0.25
N SER A 95 -12.69 -5.06 -1.05
CA SER A 95 -13.64 -5.50 -2.07
C SER A 95 -13.69 -4.52 -3.25
N GLY A 96 -14.43 -4.88 -4.31
CA GLY A 96 -14.48 -4.08 -5.53
C GLY A 96 -13.21 -4.22 -6.36
N SER A 97 -12.67 -3.10 -6.86
CA SER A 97 -11.43 -3.08 -7.65
C SER A 97 -10.19 -3.41 -6.83
N ARG A 98 -10.18 -3.08 -5.54
CA ARG A 98 -9.07 -3.29 -4.61
C ARG A 98 -7.81 -2.54 -5.04
N LYS A 99 -7.99 -1.31 -5.52
CA LYS A 99 -6.95 -0.50 -6.16
C LYS A 99 -6.86 0.88 -5.50
N LEU A 100 -5.66 1.25 -5.06
CA LEU A 100 -5.41 2.55 -4.44
C LEU A 100 -4.38 3.35 -5.24
N ASP A 101 -4.72 4.55 -5.66
CA ASP A 101 -3.73 5.54 -6.07
C ASP A 101 -3.12 6.19 -4.82
N VAL A 102 -1.80 6.34 -4.84
CA VAL A 102 -1.03 6.97 -3.75
C VAL A 102 -0.58 8.34 -4.21
N TYR A 103 -1.06 9.37 -3.52
CA TYR A 103 -0.64 10.74 -3.75
C TYR A 103 0.24 11.22 -2.61
N THR A 104 1.29 11.98 -2.91
CA THR A 104 1.89 12.87 -1.91
C THR A 104 0.94 14.03 -1.62
N SER A 105 1.11 14.65 -0.46
CA SER A 105 0.42 15.89 -0.11
C SER A 105 1.39 17.06 -0.01
N THR A 106 0.95 18.27 -0.37
CA THR A 106 1.73 19.50 -0.19
C THR A 106 1.99 19.81 1.29
N ASN A 107 1.02 19.50 2.13
CA ASN A 107 1.11 19.55 3.59
C ASN A 107 0.33 18.36 4.20
N PRO A 108 0.63 17.95 5.44
CA PRO A 108 -0.27 17.11 6.22
C PRO A 108 -1.68 17.69 6.30
N ALA A 109 -2.66 16.83 6.59
CA ALA A 109 -4.03 17.30 6.80
C ALA A 109 -4.07 18.38 7.90
N PRO A 110 -4.82 19.48 7.71
CA PRO A 110 -4.89 20.64 8.62
C PRO A 110 -5.58 20.33 9.97
N GLY A 111 -6.05 19.10 10.16
CA GLY A 111 -7.01 18.74 11.21
C GLY A 111 -8.43 18.60 10.66
N ALA A 112 -9.40 18.53 11.57
CA ALA A 112 -10.80 18.34 11.22
C ALA A 112 -11.39 19.59 10.53
N THR A 113 -12.17 19.39 9.48
CA THR A 113 -12.88 20.47 8.76
C THR A 113 -14.28 20.00 8.36
N THR A 114 -15.20 20.95 8.16
CA THR A 114 -16.57 20.66 7.69
C THR A 114 -16.81 21.05 6.24
N GLY A 115 -15.79 21.58 5.56
CA GLY A 115 -15.88 22.08 4.20
C GLY A 115 -14.53 22.06 3.48
N TRP A 116 -14.53 22.62 2.27
CA TRP A 116 -13.47 22.46 1.27
C TRP A 116 -12.09 23.06 1.59
N GLY A 117 -11.98 23.98 2.55
CA GLY A 117 -10.73 24.66 2.87
C GLY A 117 -10.06 24.11 4.13
N PRO A 118 -8.73 23.88 4.14
CA PRO A 118 -7.79 23.86 3.02
C PRO A 118 -7.80 22.53 2.21
N GLY A 119 -8.72 21.60 2.51
CA GLY A 119 -8.93 20.38 1.71
C GLY A 119 -7.87 19.29 1.91
N ASN A 120 -7.85 18.30 1.02
CA ASN A 120 -7.01 17.11 1.11
C ASN A 120 -5.51 17.32 0.82
N GLN A 121 -5.11 18.52 0.41
CA GLN A 121 -3.72 18.89 0.13
C GLN A 121 -3.05 17.98 -0.93
N ARG A 122 -3.83 17.34 -1.81
CA ARG A 122 -3.33 16.40 -2.81
C ARG A 122 -2.29 17.06 -3.73
N ASN A 123 -1.18 16.36 -3.99
CA ASN A 123 -0.13 16.81 -4.88
C ASN A 123 0.14 15.78 -5.99
N VAL A 124 1.27 15.07 -5.94
CA VAL A 124 1.75 14.21 -7.03
C VAL A 124 1.26 12.78 -6.83
N ASN A 125 0.62 12.19 -7.85
CA ASN A 125 0.37 10.74 -7.89
C ASN A 125 1.71 10.02 -8.09
N ILE A 126 2.14 9.21 -7.13
CA ILE A 126 3.40 8.47 -7.23
C ILE A 126 3.19 7.07 -7.83
N GLY A 127 2.00 6.50 -7.72
CA GLY A 127 1.71 5.17 -8.25
C GLY A 127 0.35 4.62 -7.83
N ARG A 128 0.08 3.42 -8.35
CA ARG A 128 -1.12 2.62 -8.07
C ARG A 128 -0.77 1.31 -7.41
N LEU A 129 -1.45 1.00 -6.32
CA LEU A 129 -1.32 -0.24 -5.58
C LEU A 129 -2.49 -1.19 -5.91
N GLY A 130 -2.14 -2.47 -6.10
CA GLY A 130 -3.06 -3.59 -6.04
C GLY A 130 -3.11 -4.17 -4.63
N ILE A 131 -4.23 -4.00 -3.95
CA ILE A 131 -4.40 -4.42 -2.55
C ILE A 131 -4.72 -5.90 -2.45
N ALA A 132 -3.80 -6.65 -1.83
CA ALA A 132 -4.01 -8.06 -1.51
C ALA A 132 -5.09 -8.24 -0.43
N ALA A 133 -5.71 -9.42 -0.35
CA ALA A 133 -6.66 -9.72 0.72
C ALA A 133 -5.93 -10.10 2.02
N SER A 134 -4.66 -10.50 1.87
CA SER A 134 -3.71 -10.80 2.93
C SER A 134 -2.31 -10.56 2.37
N GLY A 135 -1.39 -10.04 3.19
CA GLY A 135 -0.01 -9.76 2.81
C GLY A 135 0.20 -8.34 2.25
N TYR A 136 1.34 -8.16 1.55
CA TYR A 136 1.72 -6.88 0.98
C TYR A 136 0.97 -6.59 -0.33
N ALA A 137 0.58 -5.33 -0.51
CA ALA A 137 0.14 -4.81 -1.79
C ALA A 137 1.30 -4.79 -2.80
N THR A 138 0.94 -4.85 -4.09
CA THR A 138 1.87 -4.73 -5.21
C THR A 138 1.69 -3.39 -5.91
N TRP A 139 2.75 -2.85 -6.52
CA TRP A 139 2.62 -1.69 -7.40
C TRP A 139 2.16 -2.16 -8.78
N ASP A 140 0.92 -1.83 -9.16
CA ASP A 140 0.42 -2.11 -10.51
C ASP A 140 0.97 -1.11 -11.54
N ALA A 141 1.23 0.12 -11.09
CA ALA A 141 1.83 1.19 -11.88
C ALA A 141 2.61 2.15 -10.98
N THR A 142 3.69 2.73 -11.51
CA THR A 142 4.49 3.75 -10.83
C THR A 142 4.64 4.96 -11.74
N PHE A 143 4.39 6.15 -11.21
CA PHE A 143 4.43 7.41 -11.97
C PHE A 143 5.57 8.34 -11.51
N GLY A 144 6.30 7.93 -10.47
CA GLY A 144 7.55 8.55 -10.02
C GLY A 144 8.35 7.55 -9.19
N ALA A 145 9.65 7.83 -8.99
CA ALA A 145 10.54 6.95 -8.22
C ALA A 145 10.40 7.13 -6.69
N TYR A 146 9.80 8.24 -6.25
CA TYR A 146 9.70 8.56 -4.83
C TYR A 146 8.88 7.51 -4.07
N LEU A 147 9.52 6.75 -3.18
CA LEU A 147 8.94 5.69 -2.35
C LEU A 147 8.23 4.54 -3.08
N THR A 148 8.11 4.56 -4.41
CA THR A 148 7.62 3.40 -5.19
C THR A 148 8.71 2.34 -5.37
N ALA A 149 9.96 2.77 -5.31
CA ALA A 149 11.17 1.96 -5.23
C ALA A 149 12.01 2.39 -4.01
N PRO A 150 13.04 1.64 -3.62
CA PRO A 150 13.94 2.04 -2.54
C PRO A 150 14.60 3.40 -2.82
N THR A 151 14.26 4.43 -2.05
CA THR A 151 14.88 5.77 -2.10
C THR A 151 15.61 6.09 -0.81
N ASP A 152 16.48 7.09 -0.76
CA ASP A 152 17.08 7.51 0.52
C ASP A 152 16.00 7.93 1.52
N CYS A 153 16.08 7.42 2.75
CA CYS A 153 15.21 7.88 3.82
C CYS A 153 15.47 9.36 4.11
N LYS A 154 14.40 10.13 4.28
CA LYS A 154 14.49 11.52 4.71
C LYS A 154 14.96 11.61 6.17
N PRO A 155 15.52 12.76 6.60
CA PRO A 155 15.99 12.94 7.97
C PRO A 155 14.92 12.70 9.03
N ALA A 156 15.35 12.32 10.23
CA ALA A 156 14.47 12.20 11.39
C ALA A 156 13.73 13.53 11.66
N GLY A 157 12.48 13.45 12.09
CA GLY A 157 11.61 14.61 12.32
C GLY A 157 10.95 15.15 11.06
N THR A 158 11.28 14.64 9.87
CA THR A 158 10.54 14.98 8.64
C THR A 158 9.09 14.55 8.79
N VAL A 159 8.17 15.48 8.49
CA VAL A 159 6.73 15.24 8.47
C VAL A 159 6.25 15.22 7.02
N GLU A 160 5.54 14.17 6.64
CA GLU A 160 5.07 13.98 5.28
C GLU A 160 3.59 13.61 5.25
N GLY A 161 2.86 14.21 4.30
CA GLY A 161 1.46 13.89 4.03
C GLY A 161 1.32 12.99 2.80
N PHE A 162 0.37 12.06 2.85
CA PHE A 162 -0.06 11.25 1.72
C PHE A 162 -1.58 11.15 1.70
N GLU A 163 -2.13 10.89 0.52
CA GLU A 163 -3.54 10.53 0.35
C GLU A 163 -3.65 9.21 -0.40
N LEU A 164 -4.53 8.33 0.09
CA LEU A 164 -4.94 7.10 -0.58
C LEU A 164 -6.32 7.28 -1.19
N VAL A 165 -6.41 7.06 -2.50
CA VAL A 165 -7.60 7.31 -3.30
C VAL A 165 -8.03 6.02 -4.00
N GLY A 166 -9.30 5.67 -3.90
CA GLY A 166 -9.82 4.49 -4.59
C GLY A 166 -9.80 4.70 -6.10
N VAL A 167 -9.60 3.62 -6.85
CA VAL A 167 -9.55 3.65 -8.32
C VAL A 167 -10.77 2.92 -8.86
N TYR A 168 -11.39 3.43 -9.93
CA TYR A 168 -12.68 2.94 -10.47
C TYR A 168 -13.87 3.19 -9.53
N ASP A 169 -15.08 2.84 -9.98
CA ASP A 169 -16.31 3.33 -9.34
C ASP A 169 -16.78 2.50 -8.13
N ASN A 170 -16.28 1.27 -7.95
CA ASN A 170 -16.63 0.40 -6.83
C ASN A 170 -15.35 -0.14 -6.18
N ASP A 171 -14.94 0.50 -5.09
CA ASP A 171 -13.72 0.17 -4.35
C ASP A 171 -13.95 0.34 -2.86
N LEU A 172 -13.61 -0.69 -2.08
CA LEU A 172 -13.56 -0.61 -0.63
C LEU A 172 -12.23 -1.14 -0.16
N VAL A 173 -11.48 -0.29 0.55
CA VAL A 173 -10.30 -0.69 1.29
C VAL A 173 -10.42 -0.07 2.68
N LYS A 174 -10.76 -0.89 3.66
CA LYS A 174 -10.87 -0.51 5.07
C LYS A 174 -9.87 -1.31 5.88
N TRP A 175 -9.23 -0.67 6.87
CA TRP A 175 -8.23 -1.35 7.67
C TRP A 175 -8.08 -0.78 9.07
N THR A 176 -7.60 -1.63 9.98
CA THR A 176 -7.31 -1.30 11.38
C THR A 176 -5.79 -1.35 11.62
N PRO A 177 -5.16 -0.20 11.89
CA PRO A 177 -3.75 -0.12 12.26
C PRO A 177 -3.49 -0.62 13.70
N PRO A 178 -2.24 -1.00 14.03
CA PRO A 178 -1.08 -1.06 13.14
C PRO A 178 -0.99 -2.37 12.35
N ALA A 179 -1.90 -3.33 12.59
CA ALA A 179 -1.87 -4.64 11.94
C ALA A 179 -1.93 -4.52 10.41
N SER A 180 -2.86 -3.70 9.91
CA SER A 180 -2.99 -3.38 8.50
C SER A 180 -2.74 -1.90 8.22
N GLY A 181 -2.42 -1.59 6.97
CA GLY A 181 -2.37 -0.23 6.43
C GLY A 181 -1.06 0.15 5.76
N ALA A 182 -1.05 1.41 5.36
CA ALA A 182 0.12 2.08 4.81
C ALA A 182 1.28 2.15 5.81
N ARG A 183 2.49 1.99 5.31
CA ARG A 183 3.73 2.04 6.07
C ARG A 183 4.88 2.49 5.18
N ILE A 184 5.87 3.15 5.77
CA ILE A 184 7.15 3.41 5.09
C ILE A 184 8.16 2.43 5.69
N ALA A 185 8.49 1.39 4.93
CA ALA A 185 9.51 0.41 5.33
C ALA A 185 10.90 1.02 5.16
N TYR A 186 11.83 0.64 6.03
CA TYR A 186 13.23 1.03 5.91
C TYR A 186 14.20 -0.14 6.11
N PHE A 187 15.30 -0.14 5.35
CA PHE A 187 16.29 -1.22 5.30
C PHE A 187 17.70 -0.72 4.98
#